data_AF-A0A2M8F6D6-F1
#
_entry.id   AF-A0A2M8F6D6-F1
#
_cell.length_a   1.000
_cell.length_b   1.000
_cell.length_c   1.000
_cell.angle_alpha   90.00
_cell.angle_beta   90.00
_cell.angle_gamma   90.00
#
_symmetry.space_group_name_H-M   'P 1'
#
loop_
_entity.id
_entity.type
_entity.pdbx_description
1 polymer ?
#
loop_
_entity_poly.entity_id
_entity_poly.type
_entity_poly.pdbx_seq_one_letter_code
_entity_poly.pdbx_strand_id
1 'polypeptide(L)'
;MFKKLRNLLLHNTSRGQTIVKNTFWVSFGQIGSRLLRLVLVIYAARLLGATEYGVFSYALAVAGFLTAFSDFGLTAFITRESARDPERRTFYIATSLALKLSFVVLGSLLVFLLIELL
;
A
#
# COMPACT_ATOMS: atom_id res chain seq x y z
N MET A 1 -13.44 22.13 24.04
CA MET A 1 -12.79 20.80 23.90
C MET A 1 -12.35 20.49 22.47
N PHE A 2 -13.22 20.60 21.46
CA PHE A 2 -12.91 20.31 20.04
C PHE A 2 -11.71 21.06 19.45
N LYS A 3 -11.53 22.36 19.75
CA LYS A 3 -10.37 23.14 19.26
C LYS A 3 -9.01 22.61 19.77
N LYS A 4 -8.98 22.05 20.99
CA LYS A 4 -7.76 21.49 21.60
C LYS A 4 -7.39 20.16 20.95
N LEU A 5 -8.40 19.32 20.66
CA LEU A 5 -8.23 18.06 19.92
C LEU A 5 -7.73 18.32 18.49
N ARG A 6 -8.29 19.33 17.81
CA ARG A 6 -7.88 19.74 16.47
C ARG A 6 -6.44 20.27 16.43
N ASN A 7 -6.04 21.09 17.41
CA ASN A 7 -4.66 21.57 17.49
C ASN A 7 -3.67 20.43 17.80
N LEU A 8 -4.06 19.46 18.63
CA LEU A 8 -3.22 18.31 18.95
C LEU A 8 -3.05 17.35 17.75
N LEU A 9 -4.10 17.21 16.92
CA LEU A 9 -4.12 16.35 15.73
C LEU A 9 -3.61 17.00 14.44
N LEU A 10 -3.64 18.34 14.31
CA LEU A 10 -3.29 19.02 13.05
C LEU A 10 -2.09 19.95 13.14
N HIS A 11 -1.73 20.46 14.33
CA HIS A 11 -0.57 21.36 14.48
C HIS A 11 0.66 20.61 15.00
N ASN A 12 1.84 20.98 14.50
CA ASN A 12 3.13 20.45 14.95
C ASN A 12 3.76 21.45 15.90
N THR A 13 3.74 21.18 17.20
CA THR A 13 4.32 22.09 18.21
C THR A 13 5.68 21.60 18.73
N SER A 14 5.92 20.28 18.81
CA SER A 14 7.21 19.70 19.24
C SER A 14 7.61 18.46 18.43
N ARG A 15 8.91 18.15 18.35
CA ARG A 15 9.44 16.98 17.61
C ARG A 15 8.81 15.67 18.09
N GLY A 16 8.70 15.47 19.41
CA GLY A 16 8.07 14.28 20.00
C GLY A 16 6.58 14.16 19.62
N GLN A 17 5.84 15.27 19.65
CA GLN A 17 4.44 15.29 19.23
C GLN A 17 4.29 14.96 17.73
N THR A 18 5.19 15.46 16.87
CA THR A 18 5.18 15.15 15.43
C THR A 18 5.42 13.67 15.17
N ILE A 19 6.37 13.04 15.86
CA ILE A 19 6.63 11.59 15.72
C ILE A 19 5.39 10.79 16.15
N VAL A 20 4.88 11.02 17.36
CA VAL A 20 3.71 10.30 17.88
C VAL A 20 2.50 10.47 16.95
N LYS A 21 2.26 11.68 16.46
CA LYS A 21 1.17 11.97 15.54
C LYS A 21 1.33 11.25 14.19
N ASN A 22 2.52 11.30 13.58
CA ASN A 22 2.76 10.63 12.30
C ASN A 22 2.59 9.12 12.43
N THR A 23 3.16 8.53 13.49
CA THR A 23 2.99 7.10 13.79
C THR A 23 1.51 6.76 14.00
N PHE A 24 0.76 7.59 14.72
CA PHE A 24 -0.68 7.39 14.95
C PHE A 24 -1.45 7.39 13.62
N TRP A 25 -1.26 8.40 12.75
CA TRP A 25 -1.96 8.47 11.46
C TRP A 25 -1.61 7.30 10.54
N VAL A 26 -0.33 6.93 10.44
CA VAL A 26 0.10 5.77 9.63
C VAL A 26 -0.49 4.49 10.18
N SER A 27 -0.42 4.27 11.50
CA SER A 27 -0.96 3.06 12.15
C SER A 27 -2.47 2.97 11.99
N PHE A 28 -3.19 4.08 12.17
CA PHE A 28 -4.63 4.15 11.99
C PHE A 28 -5.03 3.81 10.56
N GLY A 29 -4.33 4.37 9.56
CA GLY A 29 -4.56 4.03 8.14
C GLY A 29 -4.28 2.55 7.84
N GLN A 30 -3.21 1.98 8.40
CA GLN A 30 -2.87 0.56 8.24
C GLN A 30 -3.91 -0.37 8.87
N ILE A 31 -4.33 -0.09 10.10
CA ILE A 31 -5.36 -0.86 10.81
C ILE A 31 -6.68 -0.77 10.06
N GLY A 32 -7.11 0.44 9.68
CA GLY A 32 -8.33 0.64 8.91
C GLY A 32 -8.33 -0.12 7.59
N SER A 33 -7.23 -0.07 6.83
CA SER A 33 -7.08 -0.79 5.56
C SER A 33 -7.15 -2.31 5.76
N ARG A 34 -6.53 -2.85 6.81
CA ARG A 34 -6.56 -4.28 7.13
C ARG A 34 -7.95 -4.74 7.57
N LEU A 35 -8.66 -3.93 8.36
CA LEU A 35 -10.04 -4.22 8.75
C LEU A 35 -10.98 -4.21 7.55
N LEU A 36 -10.86 -3.23 6.65
CA LEU A 36 -11.62 -3.20 5.40
C LEU A 36 -11.33 -4.43 4.55
N ARG A 37 -10.06 -4.80 4.37
CA ARG A 37 -9.67 -6.02 3.64
C ARG A 37 -10.29 -7.27 4.27
N LEU A 38 -10.27 -7.39 5.60
CA LEU A 38 -10.86 -8.51 6.32
C LEU A 38 -12.37 -8.61 6.07
N VAL A 39 -13.09 -7.50 6.16
CA VAL A 39 -14.54 -7.46 5.89
C VAL A 39 -14.83 -7.87 4.45
N LEU A 40 -14.08 -7.35 3.48
CA LEU A 40 -14.25 -7.68 2.06
C LEU A 40 -14.00 -9.15 1.77
N VAL A 41 -12.96 -9.75 2.36
CA VAL A 41 -12.65 -11.18 2.18
C VAL A 41 -13.74 -12.07 2.78
N ILE A 42 -14.23 -11.76 3.98
CA ILE A 42 -15.33 -12.51 4.61
C ILE A 42 -16.61 -12.39 3.78
N TYR A 43 -16.90 -11.18 3.28
CA TYR A 43 -18.07 -10.93 2.44
C TYR A 43 -17.97 -11.70 1.11
N ALA A 44 -16.82 -11.67 0.45
CA ALA A 44 -16.57 -12.42 -0.78
C ALA A 44 -16.73 -13.93 -0.57
N ALA A 45 -16.20 -14.49 0.53
CA ALA A 45 -16.35 -15.90 0.87
C ALA A 45 -17.82 -16.33 1.00
N ARG A 46 -18.67 -15.46 1.57
CA ARG A 46 -20.11 -15.72 1.70
C ARG A 46 -20.87 -15.61 0.38
N LEU A 47 -20.46 -14.70 -0.51
CA LEU A 47 -21.15 -14.45 -1.77
C LEU A 47 -20.78 -15.47 -2.87
N LEU A 48 -19.50 -15.86 -2.93
CA LEU A 48 -18.93 -16.65 -4.02
C LEU A 48 -19.10 -18.18 -3.84
N GLY A 49 -19.30 -18.65 -2.61
CA GLY A 49 -19.27 -20.09 -2.32
C GLY A 49 -17.84 -20.67 -2.45
N ALA A 50 -17.67 -21.96 -2.17
CA ALA A 50 -16.35 -22.56 -1.97
C ALA A 50 -15.45 -22.52 -3.23
N THR A 51 -16.01 -22.87 -4.41
CA THR A 51 -15.25 -22.98 -5.66
C THR A 51 -14.74 -21.62 -6.14
N GLU A 52 -15.63 -20.65 -6.30
CA GLU A 52 -15.28 -19.31 -6.77
C GLU A 52 -14.43 -18.54 -5.75
N TYR A 53 -14.63 -18.79 -4.45
CA TYR A 53 -13.74 -18.25 -3.42
C TYR A 53 -12.31 -18.82 -3.53
N GLY A 54 -12.15 -20.06 -3.97
CA GLY A 54 -10.85 -20.65 -4.28
C GLY A 54 -10.13 -19.89 -5.39
N VAL A 55 -10.83 -19.60 -6.50
CA VAL A 55 -10.29 -18.81 -7.62
C VAL A 55 -9.95 -17.38 -7.17
N PHE A 56 -10.84 -16.74 -6.41
CA PHE A 56 -10.60 -15.41 -5.85
C PHE A 56 -9.37 -15.37 -4.93
N SER A 57 -9.23 -16.37 -4.05
CA SER A 57 -8.11 -16.48 -3.12
C SER A 57 -6.78 -16.70 -3.86
N TYR A 58 -6.80 -17.51 -4.92
CA TYR A 58 -5.65 -17.69 -5.80
C TYR A 58 -5.25 -16.38 -6.49
N ALA A 59 -6.20 -15.66 -7.09
CA ALA A 59 -5.94 -14.36 -7.70
C ALA A 59 -5.37 -13.34 -6.70
N LEU A 60 -5.88 -13.32 -5.47
CA LEU A 60 -5.34 -12.47 -4.40
C LEU A 60 -3.90 -12.85 -4.02
N ALA A 61 -3.55 -14.14 -3.99
CA ALA A 61 -2.20 -14.60 -3.69
C ALA A 61 -1.21 -14.14 -4.77
N VAL A 62 -1.58 -14.32 -6.05
CA VAL A 62 -0.80 -13.85 -7.20
C VAL A 62 -0.64 -12.33 -7.16
N ALA A 63 -1.72 -11.58 -6.95
CA ALA A 63 -1.68 -10.12 -6.82
C ALA A 63 -0.81 -9.66 -5.64
N GLY A 64 -0.84 -10.38 -4.52
CA GLY A 64 0.00 -10.12 -3.35
C GLY A 64 1.48 -10.28 -3.66
N PHE A 65 1.84 -11.36 -4.37
CA PHE A 65 3.21 -11.60 -4.83
C PHE A 65 3.68 -10.49 -5.79
N LEU A 66 2.86 -10.14 -6.79
CA LEU A 66 3.15 -9.05 -7.73
C LEU A 66 3.28 -7.69 -7.04
N THR A 67 2.50 -7.44 -5.98
CA THR A 67 2.61 -6.20 -5.20
C THR A 67 3.96 -6.12 -4.48
N ALA A 68 4.41 -7.21 -3.85
CA ALA A 68 5.70 -7.26 -3.19
C ALA A 68 6.85 -7.08 -4.19
N PHE A 69 6.74 -7.73 -5.36
CA PHE A 69 7.72 -7.62 -6.44
C PHE A 69 7.78 -6.21 -7.04
N SER A 70 6.63 -5.61 -7.34
CA SER A 70 6.55 -4.28 -7.98
C SER A 70 6.87 -3.13 -7.05
N ASP A 71 6.76 -3.31 -5.72
CA ASP A 71 7.18 -2.29 -4.79
C ASP A 71 8.69 -2.18 -4.70
N PHE A 72 9.43 -3.32 -4.69
CA PHE A 72 10.90 -3.40 -4.68
C PHE A 72 11.64 -2.27 -3.90
N GLY A 73 11.12 -1.88 -2.73
CA GLY A 73 11.68 -0.80 -1.92
C GLY A 73 11.45 0.63 -2.43
N LEU A 74 10.77 0.83 -3.57
CA LEU A 74 10.42 2.13 -4.15
C LEU A 74 9.63 2.99 -3.16
N THR A 75 8.69 2.41 -2.40
CA THR A 75 7.93 3.17 -1.40
C THR A 75 8.84 3.76 -0.32
N ALA A 76 9.82 2.99 0.16
CA ALA A 76 10.80 3.49 1.14
C ALA A 76 11.74 4.54 0.52
N PHE A 77 12.16 4.33 -0.74
CA PHE A 77 12.97 5.28 -1.50
C PHE A 77 12.26 6.64 -1.63
N ILE A 78 11.02 6.65 -2.14
CA ILE A 78 10.23 7.89 -2.31
C ILE A 78 10.05 8.58 -0.97
N THR A 79 9.72 7.84 0.09
CA THR A 79 9.49 8.41 1.41
C THR A 79 10.74 9.09 1.95
N ARG A 80 11.91 8.45 1.80
CA ARG A 80 13.19 8.99 2.28
C ARG A 80 13.66 10.18 1.46
N GLU A 81 13.66 10.08 0.13
CA GLU A 81 14.17 11.15 -0.73
C GLU A 81 13.22 12.34 -0.81
N SER A 82 11.91 12.13 -0.77
CA SER A 82 10.93 13.24 -0.72
C SER A 82 10.98 14.01 0.60
N ALA A 83 11.39 13.36 1.70
CA ALA A 83 11.60 14.03 2.97
C ALA A 83 12.94 14.80 3.01
N ARG A 84 13.94 14.34 2.25
CA ARG A 84 15.27 14.97 2.16
C ARG A 84 15.29 16.18 1.21
N ASP A 85 14.67 16.05 0.04
CA ASP A 85 14.61 17.08 -0.99
C ASP A 85 13.16 17.28 -1.47
N PRO A 86 12.42 18.22 -0.84
CA PRO A 86 11.03 18.49 -1.18
C PRO A 86 10.82 19.07 -2.59
N GLU A 87 11.82 19.76 -3.15
CA GLU A 87 11.71 20.37 -4.49
C GLU A 87 11.68 19.28 -5.57
N ARG A 88 12.43 18.20 -5.38
CA ARG A 88 12.47 17.05 -6.31
C ARG A 88 11.39 16.00 -6.05
N ARG A 89 10.52 16.19 -5.06
CA ARG A 89 9.47 15.23 -4.67
C ARG A 89 8.64 14.74 -5.87
N THR A 90 8.18 15.66 -6.71
CA THR A 90 7.36 15.30 -7.89
C THR A 90 8.12 14.41 -8.86
N PHE A 91 9.41 14.68 -9.07
CA PHE A 91 10.28 13.88 -9.93
C PHE A 91 10.48 12.47 -9.38
N TYR A 92 10.72 12.33 -8.08
CA TYR A 92 10.85 11.01 -7.44
C TYR A 92 9.56 10.21 -7.53
N ILE A 93 8.40 10.83 -7.24
CA ILE A 93 7.09 10.18 -7.34
C ILE A 93 6.82 9.72 -8.77
N ALA A 94 7.04 10.58 -9.77
CA ALA A 94 6.80 10.24 -11.18
C ALA A 94 7.71 9.10 -11.66
N THR A 95 9.00 9.18 -11.35
CA THR A 95 9.97 8.15 -11.75
C THR A 95 9.68 6.81 -11.09
N SER A 96 9.39 6.80 -9.79
CA SER A 96 9.04 5.56 -9.08
C SER A 96 7.69 5.01 -9.50
N LEU A 97 6.73 5.84 -9.90
CA LEU A 97 5.47 5.37 -10.50
C LEU A 97 5.73 4.66 -11.84
N ALA A 98 6.55 5.26 -12.72
CA ALA A 98 6.92 4.65 -14.00
C ALA A 98 7.64 3.30 -13.79
N LEU A 99 8.56 3.22 -12.83
CA LEU A 99 9.24 1.98 -12.47
C LEU A 99 8.26 0.94 -11.90
N LYS A 100 7.38 1.33 -10.98
CA LYS A 100 6.38 0.43 -10.40
C LYS A 100 5.46 -0.13 -11.49
N LEU A 101 4.96 0.70 -12.42
CA LEU A 101 4.16 0.24 -13.55
C LEU A 101 4.94 -0.73 -14.44
N SER A 102 6.21 -0.43 -14.73
CA SER A 102 7.07 -1.32 -15.50
C SER A 102 7.23 -2.69 -14.82
N PHE A 103 7.46 -2.72 -13.51
CA PHE A 103 7.56 -3.97 -12.75
C PHE A 103 6.25 -4.73 -12.66
N VAL A 104 5.10 -4.05 -12.58
CA VAL A 104 3.78 -4.71 -12.64
C VAL A 104 3.58 -5.37 -14.00
N VAL A 105 3.91 -4.69 -15.10
CA VAL A 105 3.78 -5.24 -16.46
C VAL A 105 4.71 -6.44 -16.63
N LEU A 106 5.99 -6.29 -16.29
CA LEU A 106 6.97 -7.38 -16.38
C LEU A 106 6.61 -8.57 -15.49
N GLY A 107 6.18 -8.32 -14.25
CA GLY A 107 5.75 -9.36 -13.32
C GLY A 107 4.51 -10.10 -13.82
N SER A 108 3.52 -9.37 -14.36
CA SER A 108 2.32 -9.99 -14.94
C SER A 108 2.64 -10.85 -16.15
N LEU A 109 3.52 -10.38 -17.04
CA LEU A 109 3.99 -11.15 -18.20
C LEU A 109 4.74 -12.42 -17.77
N LEU A 110 5.58 -12.32 -16.74
CA LEU A 110 6.30 -13.48 -16.20
C LEU A 110 5.33 -14.51 -15.61
N VAL A 111 4.33 -14.07 -14.83
CA VAL A 111 3.29 -14.98 -14.31
C VAL A 111 2.53 -15.66 -15.45
N PHE A 112 2.13 -14.91 -16.48
CA PHE A 112 1.44 -15.46 -17.64
C PHE A 112 2.28 -16.54 -18.35
N LEU A 113 3.57 -16.26 -18.60
CA LEU A 113 4.47 -17.20 -19.26
C LEU A 113 4.73 -18.46 -18.41
N LEU A 114 4.83 -18.29 -17.08
CA LEU A 114 5.00 -19.42 -16.16
C LEU A 114 3.77 -20.34 -16.14
N ILE A 115 2.56 -19.77 -16.24
CA ILE A 115 1.32 -20.57 -16.30
C ILE A 115 1.24 -21.35 -17.61
N GLU A 116 1.59 -20.74 -18.74
CA GLU A 116 1.53 -21.42 -20.05
C GLU A 116 2.57 -22.54 -20.20
N LEU A 117 3.69 -22.45 -19.47
CA LEU A 117 4.77 -23.44 -19.52
C LEU A 117 4.48 -24.70 -18.66
N LEU A 118 3.56 -24.60 -17.69
CA LEU A 118 3.25 -25.61 -16.67
C LEU A 118 2.06 -26.49 -17.09
#